data_AF-A0A679BW53-F1
#
_entry.id   AF-A0A679BW53-F1
#
_cell.length_a   1.000
_cell.length_b   1.000
_cell.length_c   1.000
_cell.angle_alpha   90.00
_cell.angle_beta   90.00
_cell.angle_gamma   90.00
#
_symmetry.space_group_name_H-M   'P 1'
#
loop_
_entity.id
_entity.type
_entity.pdbx_description
1 polymer ?
#
loop_
_entity_poly.entity_id
_entity_poly.type
_entity_poly.pdbx_seq_one_letter_code
_entity_poly.pdbx_strand_id
1 'polypeptide(L)' 'LSYYTRTLAPLPLNCPTPDLPNAKQVVERVLVRKQFIPDPQRTSLMFAFFAQHFSH' A
#
# COMPACT_ATOMS: atom_id res chain seq x y z
N LEU A 1 24.05 -5.53 -10.17
CA LEU A 1 22.79 -6.22 -9.81
C LEU A 1 21.92 -5.21 -9.05
N SER A 2 20.67 -5.00 -9.47
CA SER A 2 19.79 -3.95 -8.93
C SER A 2 18.31 -4.42 -8.93
N TYR A 3 18.03 -5.54 -8.27
CA TYR A 3 16.69 -6.12 -8.20
C TYR A 3 16.23 -6.27 -6.76
N TYR A 4 15.00 -5.88 -6.47
CA TYR A 4 14.32 -6.31 -5.26
C TYR A 4 13.93 -7.78 -5.39
N THR A 5 14.22 -8.58 -4.36
CA THR A 5 13.73 -9.96 -4.28
C THR A 5 12.22 -9.98 -4.00
N ARG A 6 11.59 -11.14 -4.19
CA ARG A 6 10.16 -11.35 -3.91
C ARG A 6 9.98 -12.60 -3.08
N THR A 7 9.08 -12.53 -2.10
CA THR A 7 8.71 -13.68 -1.27
C THR A 7 7.90 -14.73 -2.07
N LEU A 8 7.15 -14.28 -3.09
CA LEU A 8 6.35 -15.14 -3.97
C LEU A 8 6.73 -14.91 -5.44
N ALA A 9 6.58 -15.95 -6.25
CA ALA A 9 6.76 -15.87 -7.70
C ALA A 9 5.70 -14.94 -8.34
N PRO A 10 6.01 -14.27 -9.46
CA PRO A 10 5.01 -13.50 -10.21
C PRO A 10 3.91 -14.40 -10.76
N LEU A 11 2.73 -13.83 -11.02
CA LEU A 11 1.67 -14.52 -11.75
C LEU A 11 2.19 -14.93 -13.16
N PRO A 12 1.90 -16.16 -13.61
CA PRO A 12 2.25 -16.60 -14.96
C PRO A 12 1.57 -15.71 -16.02
N LEU A 13 2.29 -15.40 -17.11
CA LEU A 13 1.78 -14.56 -18.20
C LEU A 13 0.55 -15.15 -18.91
N ASN A 14 0.39 -16.48 -18.88
CA ASN A 14 -0.70 -17.20 -19.54
C ASN A 14 -1.86 -17.53 -18.58
N CYS A 15 -1.91 -16.89 -17.42
CA CYS A 15 -3.01 -17.07 -16.48
C CYS A 15 -4.23 -16.25 -16.97
N PRO A 16 -5.44 -16.84 -17.06
CA PRO A 16 -6.65 -16.07 -17.33
C PRO A 16 -6.94 -15.19 -16.12
N THR A 17 -6.45 -13.95 -16.14
CA THR A 17 -6.71 -12.98 -15.08
C THR A 17 -8.08 -12.34 -15.25
N PRO A 18 -8.87 -12.20 -14.17
CA PRO A 18 -10.09 -11.41 -14.21
C PRO A 18 -9.75 -9.92 -14.40
N ASP A 19 -10.69 -9.17 -14.97
CA ASP A 19 -10.59 -7.71 -15.05
C ASP A 19 -10.50 -7.12 -13.63
N LEU A 20 -9.39 -6.48 -13.33
CA LEU A 20 -9.21 -5.77 -12.07
C LEU A 20 -10.03 -4.46 -12.09
N PRO A 21 -10.58 -4.04 -10.94
CA PRO A 21 -11.26 -2.76 -10.86
C PRO A 21 -10.29 -1.61 -11.17
N ASN A 22 -10.81 -0.53 -11.73
CA ASN A 22 -10.02 0.66 -11.98
C ASN A 22 -9.39 1.18 -10.68
N ALA A 23 -8.07 1.29 -10.64
CA ALA A 23 -7.33 1.66 -9.42
C ALA A 23 -7.81 3.00 -8.83
N LYS A 24 -8.12 4.00 -9.66
CA LYS A 24 -8.63 5.29 -9.21
C LYS A 24 -9.99 5.15 -8.52
N GLN A 25 -10.88 4.33 -9.08
CA GLN A 25 -12.18 4.06 -8.46
C GLN A 25 -12.04 3.37 -7.10
N VAL A 26 -11.11 2.43 -6.95
CA VAL A 26 -10.84 1.78 -5.65
C VAL A 26 -10.38 2.83 -4.65
N VAL A 27 -9.38 3.65 -5.02
CA VAL A 27 -8.85 4.71 -4.15
C VAL A 27 -9.95 5.66 -3.70
N GLU A 28 -10.70 6.23 -4.64
CA GLU A 28 -11.74 7.24 -4.36
C GLU A 28 -12.89 6.69 -3.53
N ARG A 29 -13.27 5.42 -3.75
CA ARG A 29 -14.42 4.82 -3.06
C ARG A 29 -14.08 4.33 -1.66
N VAL A 30 -12.89 3.74 -1.45
CA VAL A 30 -12.59 3.00 -0.22
C VAL A 30 -11.34 3.43 0.53
N LEU A 31 -10.42 4.19 -0.07
CA LEU A 31 -9.15 4.58 0.58
C LEU A 31 -9.07 6.06 0.94
N VAL A 32 -9.79 6.94 0.22
CA VAL A 32 -9.78 8.39 0.52
C VAL A 32 -10.38 8.64 1.90
N ARG A 33 -9.59 9.30 2.74
CA ARG A 33 -9.98 9.71 4.08
C ARG A 33 -11.09 10.77 4.01
N LYS A 34 -12.26 10.47 4.58
CA LYS A 34 -13.38 11.43 4.71
C LYS A 34 -13.33 12.23 6.01
N GLN A 35 -12.84 11.61 7.07
CA GLN A 35 -12.64 12.21 8.39
C GLN A 35 -11.34 11.68 8.99
N PHE A 36 -10.70 12.44 9.87
CA PHE A 36 -9.50 11.98 10.54
C PHE A 36 -9.83 10.84 11.51
N ILE A 37 -9.17 9.70 11.34
CA ILE A 37 -9.25 8.54 12.23
C ILE A 37 -7.92 8.49 12.97
N PRO A 38 -7.85 8.90 14.26
CA PRO A 38 -6.64 8.77 15.05
C PRO A 38 -6.31 7.29 15.26
N ASP A 39 -5.02 6.97 15.34
CA ASP A 39 -4.59 5.62 15.66
C ASP A 39 -5.03 5.25 17.10
N PRO A 40 -5.74 4.13 17.31
CA PRO A 40 -6.15 3.69 18.65
C PRO A 40 -4.96 3.42 19.59
N GLN A 41 -3.77 3.12 19.07
CA GLN A 41 -2.56 2.93 19.88
C GLN A 41 -1.83 4.25 20.20
N ARG A 42 -2.37 5.40 19.77
CA ARG A 42 -1.83 6.75 19.99
C ARG A 42 -0.44 6.97 19.40
N THR A 43 -0.17 6.36 18.25
CA THR A 43 1.06 6.62 17.49
C THR A 43 1.19 8.11 17.17
N SER A 44 2.34 8.69 17.48
CA SER A 44 2.61 10.12 17.31
C SER A 44 3.19 10.44 15.93
N LEU A 45 3.21 11.73 15.57
CA LEU A 45 3.89 12.19 14.34
C LEU A 45 5.40 11.91 14.37
N MET A 46 6.01 11.93 15.56
CA MET A 46 7.42 11.56 15.70
C MET A 46 7.67 10.14 15.21
N PHE A 47 6.78 9.19 15.54
CA PHE A 47 6.87 7.82 15.05
C PHE A 47 6.69 7.74 13.52
N ALA A 48 5.71 8.46 12.97
CA ALA A 48 5.47 8.47 11.53
C ALA A 48 6.68 8.99 10.74
N PHE A 49 7.29 10.10 11.19
CA PHE A 49 8.49 10.64 10.56
C PHE A 49 9.72 9.76 10.77
N PHE A 50 9.86 9.12 11.94
CA PHE A 50 10.92 8.15 12.16
C PHE A 50 10.83 6.98 11.17
N ALA A 51 9.64 6.39 11.00
CA ALA A 51 9.42 5.29 10.07
C ALA A 51 9.72 5.71 8.62
N GLN A 52 9.27 6.90 8.21
CA GLN A 52 9.59 7.46 6.90
C GLN A 52 11.11 7.60 6.73
N HIS A 53 11.79 8.32 7.62
CA HIS A 53 13.23 8.56 7.54
C HIS A 53 14.04 7.26 7.53
N PHE A 54 13.66 6.27 8.34
CA PHE A 54 14.35 4.99 8.42
C PHE A 54 14.17 4.11 7.17
N SER A 55 13.00 4.17 6.53
CA SER A 55 12.67 3.31 5.38
C SER A 55 13.22 3.80 4.04
N HIS A 56 13.61 5.07 3.98
CA HIS A 56 14.23 5.70 2.81
C HIS A 56 15.75 5.49 2.81
#